data_AF-A0A7H9ATW4-F1
#
_entry.id   AF-A0A7H9ATW4-F1
#
_cell.length_a   1.000
_cell.length_b   1.000
_cell.length_c   1.000
_cell.angle_alpha   90.00
_cell.angle_beta   90.00
_cell.angle_gamma   90.00
#
_symmetry.space_group_name_H-M   'P 1'
#
loop_
_entity.id
_entity.type
_entity.pdbx_description
1 polymer ?
#
loop_
_entity_poly.entity_id
_entity_poly.type
_entity_poly.pdbx_seq_one_letter_code
_entity_poly.pdbx_strand_id
1 'polypeptide(L)'
;MILINKTWADLKPNEDSKGNSEWFDDYYDRIKNKIEFKDFPKEVFEQWIHPLHNDYHTIRNYAWMNYEYIEFELIEWKYSQLEKLYVIEDFREFFESRASYNDLNQFSCREKDLDYWKENGTWRIPPIILDTKSINDEIPKWSEVSNEFQLIEGHSRLGYLKSIKRINELGNVRIAKKHKVYSMRVRKHNKELR
;
A
#
# COMPACT_ATOMS: atom_id res chain seq x y z
N MET A 1 -13.83 -17.17 -11.11
CA MET A 1 -14.23 -17.02 -9.70
C MET A 1 -13.01 -16.52 -8.95
N ILE A 2 -13.11 -15.41 -8.23
CA ILE A 2 -11.99 -14.88 -7.44
C ILE A 2 -11.93 -15.69 -6.13
N LEU A 3 -10.76 -16.23 -5.81
CA LEU A 3 -10.52 -16.89 -4.53
C LEU A 3 -10.32 -15.84 -3.45
N ILE A 4 -11.03 -15.97 -2.33
CA ILE A 4 -10.85 -15.15 -1.13
C ILE A 4 -10.39 -16.08 -0.01
N ASN A 5 -9.22 -15.80 0.55
CA ASN A 5 -8.70 -16.54 1.68
C ASN A 5 -9.51 -16.21 2.93
N LYS A 6 -9.71 -17.19 3.81
CA LYS A 6 -10.42 -17.00 5.08
C LYS A 6 -9.80 -15.88 5.92
N THR A 7 -8.47 -15.78 5.94
CA THR A 7 -7.77 -14.76 6.73
C THR A 7 -7.97 -13.34 6.21
N TRP A 8 -8.24 -13.16 4.91
CA TRP A 8 -8.73 -11.88 4.39
C TRP A 8 -10.15 -11.59 4.90
N ALA A 9 -11.05 -12.57 4.82
CA ALA A 9 -12.41 -12.40 5.35
C ALA A 9 -12.44 -12.08 6.85
N ASP A 10 -11.49 -12.61 7.63
CA ASP A 10 -11.34 -12.31 9.06
C ASP A 10 -10.89 -10.86 9.35
N LEU A 11 -10.35 -10.15 8.34
CA LEU A 11 -9.99 -8.73 8.39
C LEU A 11 -11.14 -7.81 8.01
N LYS A 12 -12.33 -8.33 7.71
CA LYS A 12 -13.49 -7.55 7.26
C LYS A 12 -13.93 -6.51 8.32
N PRO A 13 -14.11 -5.24 7.92
CA PRO A 13 -14.84 -4.25 8.73
C PRO A 13 -16.30 -4.66 8.92
N ASN A 14 -16.82 -4.49 10.13
CA ASN A 14 -18.26 -4.64 10.34
C ASN A 14 -19.01 -3.58 9.53
N GLU A 15 -20.19 -3.94 9.04
CA GLU A 15 -21.05 -3.04 8.27
C GLU A 15 -22.38 -2.89 9.02
N ASP A 16 -22.91 -1.67 9.03
CA ASP A 16 -24.27 -1.44 9.52
C ASP A 16 -25.32 -1.99 8.53
N SER A 17 -26.60 -1.92 8.89
CA SER A 17 -27.72 -2.35 8.03
C SER A 17 -27.81 -1.63 6.67
N LYS A 18 -27.09 -0.52 6.49
CA LYS A 18 -27.04 0.27 5.25
C LYS A 18 -25.77 0.00 4.44
N GLY A 19 -24.91 -0.90 4.92
CA GLY A 19 -23.63 -1.24 4.29
C GLY A 19 -22.52 -0.22 4.57
N ASN A 20 -22.69 0.67 5.55
CA ASN A 20 -21.60 1.55 5.96
C ASN A 20 -20.62 0.80 6.83
N SER A 21 -19.33 0.82 6.48
CA SER A 21 -18.27 0.28 7.30
C SER A 21 -18.20 1.00 8.66
N GLU A 22 -17.89 0.24 9.71
CA GLU A 22 -17.59 0.77 11.04
C GLU A 22 -16.44 1.79 11.00
N TRP A 23 -16.35 2.67 11.99
CA TRP A 23 -15.27 3.64 12.08
C TRP A 23 -13.91 2.96 12.27
N PHE A 24 -12.86 3.58 11.76
CA PHE A 24 -11.52 2.98 11.78
C PHE A 24 -11.01 2.66 13.19
N ASP A 25 -11.25 3.54 14.16
CA ASP A 25 -10.77 3.31 15.54
C ASP A 25 -11.48 2.10 16.18
N ASP A 26 -12.80 1.94 15.97
CA ASP A 26 -13.57 0.77 16.43
C ASP A 26 -13.09 -0.52 15.74
N TYR A 27 -12.87 -0.45 14.42
CA TYR A 27 -12.30 -1.55 13.64
C TYR A 27 -10.92 -1.96 14.18
N TYR A 28 -10.03 -1.00 14.38
CA TYR A 28 -8.66 -1.25 14.80
C TYR A 28 -8.61 -1.84 16.20
N ASP A 29 -9.42 -1.34 17.13
CA ASP A 29 -9.50 -1.86 18.49
C ASP A 29 -9.97 -3.32 18.55
N ARG A 30 -10.87 -3.71 17.64
CA ARG A 30 -11.34 -5.09 17.49
C ARG A 30 -10.30 -6.01 16.85
N ILE A 31 -9.62 -5.56 15.79
CA ILE A 31 -8.73 -6.41 14.99
C ILE A 31 -7.32 -6.52 15.58
N LYS A 32 -6.76 -5.45 16.17
CA LYS A 32 -5.36 -5.43 16.66
C LYS A 32 -5.04 -6.48 17.72
N ASN A 33 -6.06 -6.99 18.42
CA ASN A 33 -5.92 -7.99 19.47
C ASN A 33 -5.93 -9.44 18.94
N LYS A 34 -6.20 -9.65 17.65
CA LYS A 34 -6.08 -10.97 17.01
C LYS A 34 -4.60 -11.33 16.89
N ILE A 35 -4.19 -12.48 17.43
CA ILE A 35 -2.79 -12.89 17.52
C ILE A 35 -2.10 -12.95 16.15
N GLU A 36 -2.88 -13.26 15.12
CA GLU A 36 -2.46 -13.38 13.72
C GLU A 36 -2.06 -12.04 13.10
N PHE A 37 -2.65 -10.93 13.57
CA PHE A 37 -2.51 -9.60 12.96
C PHE A 37 -1.91 -8.55 13.90
N LYS A 38 -1.55 -8.93 15.13
CA LYS A 38 -1.06 -8.00 16.17
C LYS A 38 0.16 -7.17 15.74
N ASP A 39 0.99 -7.72 14.84
CA ASP A 39 2.24 -7.11 14.41
C ASP A 39 2.07 -6.25 13.15
N PHE A 40 0.83 -6.15 12.61
CA PHE A 40 0.56 -5.28 11.46
C PHE A 40 0.57 -3.80 11.91
N PRO A 41 1.27 -2.92 11.17
CA PRO A 41 1.26 -1.48 11.46
C PRO A 41 -0.15 -0.89 11.41
N LYS A 42 -0.47 0.03 12.32
CA LYS A 42 -1.78 0.73 12.34
C LYS A 42 -2.09 1.37 10.98
N GLU A 43 -1.09 1.98 10.36
CA GLU A 43 -1.22 2.65 9.07
C GLU A 43 -1.56 1.69 7.92
N VAL A 44 -1.17 0.41 7.99
CA VAL A 44 -1.55 -0.60 7.00
C VAL A 44 -3.04 -0.87 7.06
N PHE A 45 -3.60 -0.97 8.27
CA PHE A 45 -5.03 -1.08 8.44
C PHE A 45 -5.77 0.18 7.96
N GLU A 46 -5.27 1.36 8.36
CA GLU A 46 -5.93 2.65 8.09
C GLU A 46 -5.99 2.99 6.61
N GLN A 47 -4.91 2.75 5.85
CA GLN A 47 -4.81 3.20 4.47
C GLN A 47 -5.27 2.15 3.45
N TRP A 48 -5.25 0.86 3.83
CA TRP A 48 -5.52 -0.23 2.89
C TRP A 48 -6.61 -1.17 3.38
N ILE A 49 -6.38 -1.91 4.46
CA ILE A 49 -7.27 -3.03 4.81
C ILE A 49 -8.67 -2.53 5.15
N HIS A 50 -8.83 -1.52 6.00
CA HIS A 50 -10.13 -1.01 6.41
C HIS A 50 -10.89 -0.31 5.26
N PRO A 51 -10.34 0.70 4.57
CA PRO A 51 -11.09 1.42 3.54
C PRO A 51 -11.25 0.65 2.23
N LEU A 52 -10.36 -0.29 1.92
CA LEU A 52 -10.32 -0.99 0.64
C LEU A 52 -10.62 -2.50 0.77
N HIS A 53 -11.14 -2.96 1.91
CA HIS A 53 -11.45 -4.38 2.14
C HIS A 53 -12.31 -5.00 1.02
N ASN A 54 -13.33 -4.25 0.60
CA ASN A 54 -14.30 -4.68 -0.41
C ASN A 54 -14.00 -4.12 -1.82
N ASP A 55 -12.88 -3.40 -1.98
CA ASP A 55 -12.47 -2.85 -3.27
C ASP A 55 -12.14 -4.00 -4.24
N TYR A 56 -12.62 -3.88 -5.48
CA TYR A 56 -12.49 -4.94 -6.49
C TYR A 56 -11.01 -5.24 -6.80
N HIS A 57 -10.17 -4.22 -6.96
CA HIS A 57 -8.76 -4.42 -7.29
C HIS A 57 -8.00 -5.04 -6.11
N THR A 58 -8.35 -4.63 -4.89
CA THR A 58 -7.79 -5.22 -3.66
C THR A 58 -8.16 -6.69 -3.53
N ILE A 59 -9.44 -7.04 -3.69
CA ILE A 59 -9.90 -8.43 -3.63
C ILE A 59 -9.23 -9.27 -4.71
N ARG A 60 -9.25 -8.79 -5.95
CA ARG A 60 -8.70 -9.51 -7.11
C ARG A 60 -7.22 -9.82 -6.95
N ASN A 61 -6.44 -8.86 -6.44
CA ASN A 61 -4.98 -8.95 -6.43
C ASN A 61 -4.41 -9.53 -5.14
N TYR A 62 -5.08 -9.36 -3.99
CA TYR A 62 -4.46 -9.61 -2.70
C TYR A 62 -5.26 -10.51 -1.74
N ALA A 63 -6.59 -10.57 -1.86
CA ALA A 63 -7.42 -11.31 -0.91
C ALA A 63 -7.24 -12.84 -0.92
N TRP A 64 -6.59 -13.41 -1.95
CA TRP A 64 -6.32 -14.84 -2.05
C TRP A 64 -5.11 -15.29 -1.18
N MET A 65 -4.28 -14.35 -0.70
CA MET A 65 -3.13 -14.66 0.16
C MET A 65 -3.55 -15.06 1.57
N ASN A 66 -2.73 -15.87 2.25
CA ASN A 66 -2.92 -16.17 3.67
C ASN A 66 -2.23 -15.11 4.55
N TYR A 67 -3.03 -14.25 5.19
CA TYR A 67 -2.57 -13.14 6.02
C TYR A 67 -1.98 -13.57 7.37
N GLU A 68 -2.16 -14.81 7.81
CA GLU A 68 -1.41 -15.37 8.96
C GLU A 68 0.09 -15.44 8.68
N TYR A 69 0.49 -15.55 7.41
CA TYR A 69 1.90 -15.63 7.01
C TYR A 69 2.45 -14.31 6.50
N ILE A 70 1.66 -13.24 6.52
CA ILE A 70 2.13 -11.93 6.07
C ILE A 70 2.90 -11.24 7.18
N GLU A 71 3.97 -10.57 6.80
CA GLU A 71 4.70 -9.62 7.64
C GLU A 71 4.85 -8.28 6.92
N PHE A 72 4.90 -7.21 7.71
CA PHE A 72 5.20 -5.87 7.21
C PHE A 72 6.48 -5.37 7.87
N GLU A 73 7.42 -4.93 7.05
CA GLU A 73 8.65 -4.29 7.50
C GLU A 73 8.68 -2.84 7.00
N LEU A 74 8.96 -1.89 7.89
CA LEU A 74 9.19 -0.49 7.47
C LEU A 74 10.64 -0.35 6.99
N ILE A 75 10.82 -0.20 5.68
CA ILE A 75 12.15 -0.09 5.05
C ILE A 75 12.32 1.26 4.37
N GLU A 76 13.56 1.61 4.02
CA GLU A 76 13.88 2.86 3.34
C GLU A 76 14.50 2.63 1.96
N TRP A 77 13.91 3.21 0.93
CA TRP A 77 14.36 3.09 -0.47
C TRP A 77 14.76 4.42 -1.07
N LYS A 78 15.69 4.38 -2.03
CA LYS A 78 16.00 5.54 -2.87
C LYS A 78 14.93 5.71 -3.95
N TYR A 79 14.82 6.92 -4.49
CA TYR A 79 13.96 7.21 -5.65
C TYR A 79 14.14 6.20 -6.80
N SER A 80 15.39 5.83 -7.12
CA SER A 80 15.71 4.90 -8.21
C SER A 80 15.18 3.47 -8.03
N GLN A 81 14.78 3.10 -6.81
CA GLN A 81 14.11 1.83 -6.53
C GLN A 81 12.59 1.99 -6.65
N LEU A 82 12.07 3.12 -6.18
CA LEU A 82 10.64 3.42 -6.15
C LEU A 82 10.07 3.71 -7.54
N GLU A 83 10.84 4.35 -8.41
CA GLU A 83 10.41 4.65 -9.80
C GLU A 83 10.15 3.39 -10.65
N LYS A 84 10.66 2.23 -10.19
CA LYS A 84 10.51 0.93 -10.84
C LYS A 84 9.31 0.13 -10.33
N LEU A 85 8.59 0.64 -9.32
CA LEU A 85 7.41 -0.03 -8.80
C LEU A 85 6.34 -0.13 -9.88
N TYR A 86 5.78 -1.33 -10.02
CA TYR A 86 4.65 -1.54 -10.90
C TYR A 86 3.38 -0.92 -10.30
N VAL A 87 2.68 -0.13 -11.10
CA VAL A 87 1.34 0.40 -10.84
C VAL A 87 0.37 -0.39 -11.71
N ILE A 88 -0.64 -1.00 -11.10
CA ILE A 88 -1.65 -1.78 -11.81
C ILE A 88 -2.37 -0.92 -12.85
N GLU A 89 -2.83 -1.53 -13.94
CA GLU A 89 -3.27 -0.82 -15.14
C GLU A 89 -4.37 0.20 -14.85
N ASP A 90 -5.37 -0.20 -14.05
CA ASP A 90 -6.54 0.63 -13.73
C ASP A 90 -6.19 1.90 -12.93
N PHE A 91 -5.04 1.93 -12.25
CA PHE A 91 -4.56 3.12 -11.55
C PHE A 91 -3.50 3.92 -12.33
N ARG A 92 -3.14 3.51 -13.55
CA ARG A 92 -2.08 4.15 -14.32
C ARG A 92 -2.42 5.60 -14.68
N GLU A 93 -3.60 5.86 -15.23
CA GLU A 93 -3.99 7.24 -15.59
C GLU A 93 -4.00 8.17 -14.37
N PHE A 94 -4.50 7.67 -13.24
CA PHE A 94 -4.53 8.41 -12.00
C PHE A 94 -3.12 8.71 -11.47
N PHE A 95 -2.22 7.72 -11.51
CA PHE A 95 -0.81 7.89 -11.19
C PHE A 95 -0.13 8.91 -12.12
N GLU A 96 -0.33 8.79 -13.44
CA GLU A 96 0.28 9.66 -14.45
C GLU A 96 -0.18 11.11 -14.30
N SER A 97 -1.47 11.32 -14.04
CA SER A 97 -2.01 12.64 -13.72
C SER A 97 -1.27 13.26 -12.53
N ARG A 98 -1.11 12.53 -11.43
CA ARG A 98 -0.37 13.03 -10.25
C ARG A 98 1.11 13.22 -10.52
N ALA A 99 1.72 12.38 -11.36
CA ALA A 99 3.12 12.48 -11.76
C ALA A 99 3.40 13.66 -12.71
N SER A 100 2.36 14.22 -13.32
CA SER A 100 2.45 15.32 -14.28
C SER A 100 2.52 16.72 -13.67
N TYR A 101 2.44 16.86 -12.34
CA TYR A 101 2.46 18.16 -11.66
C TYR A 101 3.84 18.85 -11.64
N ASN A 102 3.85 20.15 -11.90
CA ASN A 102 5.04 21.00 -11.99
C ASN A 102 5.17 21.93 -10.77
N ASP A 103 4.20 21.93 -9.86
CA ASP A 103 4.20 22.71 -8.63
C ASP A 103 3.55 21.92 -7.48
N LEU A 104 4.06 22.08 -6.26
CA LEU A 104 3.52 21.41 -5.07
C LEU A 104 2.07 21.80 -4.78
N ASN A 105 1.66 23.02 -5.10
CA ASN A 105 0.30 23.50 -4.89
C ASN A 105 -0.72 22.80 -5.80
N GLN A 106 -0.27 22.05 -6.82
CA GLN A 106 -1.14 21.19 -7.62
C GLN A 106 -1.48 19.87 -6.92
N PHE A 107 -0.79 19.52 -5.83
CA PHE A 107 -0.98 18.25 -5.14
C PHE A 107 -2.38 18.18 -4.54
N SER A 108 -3.19 17.27 -5.06
CA SER A 108 -4.56 17.02 -4.61
C SER A 108 -4.56 16.09 -3.40
N CYS A 109 -4.02 16.56 -2.27
CA CYS A 109 -3.95 15.84 -1.01
C CYS A 109 -4.41 16.72 0.16
N ARG A 110 -4.50 16.15 1.37
CA ARG A 110 -4.86 16.91 2.57
C ARG A 110 -3.74 17.91 2.88
N GLU A 111 -4.10 19.06 3.47
CA GLU A 111 -3.14 20.12 3.83
C GLU A 111 -1.95 19.59 4.63
N LYS A 112 -2.22 18.79 5.68
CA LYS A 112 -1.17 18.13 6.47
C LYS A 112 -0.20 17.25 5.67
N ASP A 113 -0.65 16.64 4.58
CA ASP A 113 0.20 15.81 3.72
C ASP A 113 1.01 16.70 2.78
N LEU A 114 0.42 17.79 2.26
CA LEU A 114 1.10 18.80 1.45
C LEU A 114 2.21 19.50 2.24
N ASP A 115 1.93 19.93 3.47
CA ASP A 115 2.92 20.56 4.34
C ASP A 115 4.08 19.61 4.63
N TYR A 116 3.77 18.34 4.92
CA TYR A 116 4.80 17.34 5.12
C TYR A 116 5.67 17.14 3.86
N TRP A 117 5.09 17.17 2.66
CA TRP A 117 5.86 17.13 1.41
C TRP A 117 6.77 18.35 1.24
N LYS A 118 6.28 19.56 1.55
CA LYS A 118 7.06 20.81 1.48
C LYS A 118 8.27 20.77 2.44
N GLU A 119 8.06 20.26 3.64
CA GLU A 119 9.08 20.22 4.69
C GLU A 119 10.08 19.07 4.50
N ASN A 120 9.59 17.88 4.16
CA ASN A 120 10.37 16.64 4.24
C ASN A 120 10.77 16.09 2.86
N GLY A 121 10.18 16.57 1.76
CA GLY A 121 10.45 16.06 0.42
C GLY A 121 10.05 14.59 0.23
N THR A 122 9.14 14.08 1.05
CA THR A 122 8.60 12.72 1.02
C THR A 122 7.18 12.69 1.60
N TRP A 123 6.47 11.58 1.45
CA TRP A 123 5.15 11.36 2.06
C TRP A 123 5.21 11.24 3.59
N ARG A 124 4.10 11.64 4.24
CA ARG A 124 3.89 11.48 5.69
C ARG A 124 3.62 10.03 6.08
N ILE A 125 2.70 9.37 5.36
CA ILE A 125 2.37 7.95 5.55
C ILE A 125 3.13 7.14 4.48
N PRO A 126 3.93 6.13 4.87
CA PRO A 126 4.59 5.23 3.93
C PRO A 126 3.59 4.44 3.06
N PRO A 127 3.77 4.41 1.72
CA PRO A 127 3.08 3.48 0.83
C PRO A 127 3.32 2.02 1.21
N ILE A 128 2.47 1.13 0.71
CA ILE A 128 2.59 -0.32 0.91
C ILE A 128 3.02 -0.96 -0.40
N ILE A 129 4.07 -1.78 -0.34
CA ILE A 129 4.58 -2.56 -1.47
C ILE A 129 4.57 -4.05 -1.14
N LEU A 130 4.39 -4.89 -2.15
CA LEU A 130 4.49 -6.35 -2.06
C LEU A 130 5.81 -6.80 -2.67
N ASP A 131 6.60 -7.54 -1.91
CA ASP A 131 7.72 -8.33 -2.42
C ASP A 131 7.16 -9.63 -3.03
N THR A 132 7.02 -9.67 -4.34
CA THR A 132 6.36 -10.79 -5.02
C THR A 132 7.20 -12.07 -4.98
N LYS A 133 8.52 -11.95 -4.82
CA LYS A 133 9.42 -13.11 -4.68
C LYS A 133 9.23 -13.83 -3.35
N SER A 134 8.61 -13.18 -2.36
CA SER A 134 8.27 -13.81 -1.09
C SER A 134 7.06 -14.75 -1.19
N ILE A 135 6.23 -14.62 -2.23
CA ILE A 135 5.03 -15.43 -2.42
C ILE A 135 5.43 -16.88 -2.71
N ASN A 136 5.02 -17.79 -1.82
CA ASN A 136 5.37 -19.22 -1.92
C ASN A 136 4.38 -20.03 -2.78
N ASP A 137 3.19 -19.48 -3.04
CA ASP A 137 2.11 -20.12 -3.80
C ASP A 137 2.10 -19.65 -5.27
N GLU A 138 1.40 -20.38 -6.13
CA GLU A 138 1.16 -19.92 -7.50
C GLU A 138 0.28 -18.64 -7.47
N ILE A 139 0.81 -17.54 -8.01
CA ILE A 139 0.04 -16.31 -8.19
C ILE A 139 -1.11 -16.62 -9.16
N PRO A 140 -2.38 -16.42 -8.76
CA PRO A 140 -3.50 -16.73 -9.63
C PRO A 140 -3.46 -15.95 -10.95
N LYS A 141 -3.77 -16.62 -12.06
CA LYS A 141 -3.72 -16.03 -13.41
C LYS A 141 -4.61 -14.80 -13.63
N TRP A 142 -5.62 -14.61 -12.80
CA TRP A 142 -6.50 -13.43 -12.86
C TRP A 142 -5.93 -12.22 -12.11
N SER A 143 -4.95 -12.41 -11.24
CA SER A 143 -4.28 -11.35 -10.49
C SER A 143 -3.35 -10.57 -11.42
N GLU A 144 -3.28 -9.26 -11.22
CA GLU A 144 -2.31 -8.37 -11.87
C GLU A 144 -0.98 -8.32 -11.10
N VAL A 145 -0.85 -9.09 -10.01
CA VAL A 145 0.41 -9.22 -9.26
C VAL A 145 1.52 -9.69 -10.18
N SER A 146 2.49 -8.81 -10.39
CA SER A 146 3.62 -9.02 -11.31
C SER A 146 4.87 -8.27 -10.84
N ASN A 147 5.97 -8.47 -11.57
CA ASN A 147 7.30 -7.88 -11.28
C ASN A 147 7.87 -8.30 -9.93
N GLU A 148 9.06 -7.81 -9.56
CA GLU A 148 9.71 -8.12 -8.28
C GLU A 148 9.06 -7.41 -7.09
N PHE A 149 8.59 -6.19 -7.31
CA PHE A 149 7.89 -5.40 -6.30
C PHE A 149 6.67 -4.71 -6.92
N GLN A 150 5.53 -4.85 -6.24
CA GLN A 150 4.26 -4.26 -6.67
C GLN A 150 3.78 -3.22 -5.66
N LEU A 151 3.29 -2.07 -6.15
CA LEU A 151 2.60 -1.12 -5.30
C LEU A 151 1.21 -1.65 -4.95
N ILE A 152 0.93 -1.82 -3.65
CA ILE A 152 -0.39 -2.20 -3.14
C ILE A 152 -1.26 -0.96 -2.98
N GLU A 153 -0.72 0.03 -2.26
CA GLU A 153 -1.41 1.28 -1.95
C GLU A 153 -0.38 2.41 -1.93
N GLY A 154 -0.82 3.61 -2.30
CA GLY A 154 0.01 4.82 -2.35
C GLY A 154 0.20 5.35 -3.76
N HIS A 155 -0.68 4.98 -4.71
CA HIS A 155 -0.62 5.38 -6.11
C HIS A 155 -0.42 6.90 -6.31
N SER A 156 -1.22 7.74 -5.63
CA SER A 156 -1.03 9.20 -5.68
C SER A 156 0.31 9.63 -5.09
N ARG A 157 0.75 9.03 -3.97
CA ARG A 157 2.02 9.37 -3.31
C ARG A 157 3.22 9.03 -4.18
N LEU A 158 3.17 7.92 -4.92
CA LEU A 158 4.20 7.58 -5.88
C LEU A 158 4.19 8.56 -7.07
N GLY A 159 3.01 8.96 -7.55
CA GLY A 159 2.87 10.00 -8.58
C GLY A 159 3.48 11.32 -8.12
N TYR A 160 3.12 11.78 -6.92
CA TYR A 160 3.69 12.97 -6.28
C TYR A 160 5.20 12.90 -6.13
N LEU A 161 5.75 11.73 -5.78
CA LEU A 161 7.21 11.56 -5.70
C LEU A 161 7.88 11.81 -7.06
N LYS A 162 7.29 11.31 -8.16
CA LYS A 162 7.78 11.56 -9.52
C LYS A 162 7.71 13.04 -9.90
N SER A 163 6.63 13.73 -9.53
CA SER A 163 6.54 15.18 -9.69
C SER A 163 7.59 15.93 -8.88
N ILE A 164 7.79 15.61 -7.60
CA ILE A 164 8.80 16.25 -6.77
C ILE A 164 10.21 16.04 -7.31
N LYS A 165 10.54 14.85 -7.83
CA LYS A 165 11.85 14.63 -8.44
C LYS A 165 12.14 15.63 -9.55
N ARG A 166 11.15 15.84 -10.44
CA ARG A 166 11.24 16.81 -11.54
C ARG A 166 11.24 18.26 -11.05
N ILE A 167 10.38 18.62 -10.09
CA ILE A 167 10.32 19.97 -9.51
C ILE A 167 11.64 20.32 -8.80
N ASN A 168 12.26 19.34 -8.13
CA ASN A 168 13.57 19.47 -7.49
C ASN A 168 14.68 19.72 -8.52
N GLU A 169 14.63 19.08 -9.69
CA GLU A 169 15.58 19.34 -10.80
C GLU A 169 15.48 20.77 -11.34
N LEU A 170 14.31 21.41 -11.19
CA LEU A 170 14.10 22.83 -11.50
C LEU A 170 14.51 23.78 -10.36
N GLY A 171 14.98 23.26 -9.23
CA GLY A 171 15.48 24.04 -8.08
C GLY A 171 14.42 24.55 -7.09
N ASN A 172 13.15 24.15 -7.25
CA ASN A 172 12.04 24.75 -6.51
C ASN A 172 11.69 24.03 -5.20
N VAL A 173 12.15 22.79 -5.00
CA VAL A 173 11.81 21.93 -3.85
C VAL A 173 12.97 20.99 -3.56
N ARG A 174 13.13 20.57 -2.30
CA ARG A 174 14.07 19.50 -1.92
C ARG A 174 13.37 18.15 -1.85
N ILE A 175 13.89 17.15 -2.55
CA ILE A 175 13.49 15.74 -2.39
C ILE A 175 14.28 15.06 -1.26
N ALA A 176 13.65 14.16 -0.51
CA ALA A 176 14.35 13.31 0.45
C ALA A 176 15.34 12.36 -0.25
N LYS A 177 16.44 11.99 0.42
CA LYS A 177 17.42 11.03 -0.14
C LYS A 177 16.88 9.59 -0.14
N LYS A 178 16.02 9.28 0.81
CA LYS A 178 15.37 7.99 1.01
C LYS A 178 13.93 8.21 1.44
N HIS A 179 13.08 7.24 1.15
CA HIS A 179 11.66 7.27 1.43
C HIS A 179 11.26 5.97 2.11
N LYS A 180 10.48 6.08 3.18
CA LYS A 180 9.97 4.95 3.93
C LYS A 180 8.86 4.24 3.16
N VAL A 181 8.84 2.92 3.14
CA VAL A 181 7.75 2.11 2.59
C VAL A 181 7.49 0.92 3.51
N TYR A 182 6.24 0.48 3.61
CA TYR A 182 5.91 -0.80 4.22
C TYR A 182 6.11 -1.90 3.18
N SER A 183 7.09 -2.77 3.41
CA SER A 183 7.32 -3.97 2.62
C SER A 183 6.51 -5.13 3.18
N MET A 184 5.48 -5.52 2.45
CA MET A 184 4.69 -6.73 2.68
C MET A 184 5.45 -7.94 2.12
N ARG A 185 5.62 -8.98 2.95
CA ARG A 185 6.23 -10.25 2.56
C ARG A 185 5.40 -11.42 3.06
N VAL A 186 5.43 -12.54 2.34
CA VAL A 186 4.95 -13.83 2.84
C VAL A 186 6.11 -14.57 3.50
N ARG A 187 5.95 -14.90 4.79
CA ARG A 187 6.91 -15.71 5.54
C ARG A 187 7.09 -17.07 4.88
N LYS A 188 8.33 -17.52 4.74
CA LYS A 188 8.63 -18.86 4.23
C LYS A 188 8.00 -19.89 5.15
N HIS A 189 7.20 -20.78 4.56
CA HIS A 189 6.72 -21.95 5.26
C HIS A 189 7.93 -22.85 5.55
N ASN A 190 8.34 -22.98 6.81
CA ASN A 190 9.23 -24.08 7.18
C ASN A 190 8.41 -25.37 6.98
N LYS A 191 8.58 -26.03 5.83
CA LYS A 191 8.01 -27.36 5.55
C LYS A 191 8.64 -28.48 6.38
N GLU A 192 9.52 -28.16 7.33
CA GLU A 192 10.09 -29.11 8.26
C GLU A 192 9.21 -29.18 9.50
N LEU A 193 8.25 -30.12 9.49
CA LEU A 193 7.68 -30.87 10.63
C LEU A 193 6.31 -31.42 10.19
N ARG A 194 6.33 -32.42 9.31
CA ARG A 194 5.28 -33.45 9.22
C ARG A 194 5.95 -34.79 9.02
#